data_AF-A0A368GYM3-F1
#
_entry.id   AF-A0A368GYM3-F1
#
_cell.length_a   1.000
_cell.length_b   1.000
_cell.length_c   1.000
_cell.angle_alpha   90.00
_cell.angle_beta   90.00
_cell.angle_gamma   90.00
#
_symmetry.space_group_name_H-M   'P 1'
#
loop_
_entity.id
_entity.type
_entity.pdbx_description
1 polymer ?
#
loop_
_entity_poly.entity_id
_entity_poly.type
_entity_poly.pdbx_seq_one_letter_code
_entity_poly.pdbx_strand_id
1 'polypeptide(L)' 'MVVRAVLLLCSLIVYSATGQTNQTCGEYKYCSQWKKNGFCDNTFYPQDLRMKWCGKECGLC' A
#
# COMPACT_ATOMS: atom_id res chain seq x y z
N MET A 1 3.69 14.51 38.58
CA MET A 1 2.27 14.87 38.36
C MET A 1 1.99 15.42 36.95
N VAL A 2 3.01 15.69 36.11
CA VAL A 2 2.82 16.24 34.75
C VAL A 2 2.57 15.13 33.69
N VAL A 3 3.06 13.90 33.90
CA VAL A 3 2.96 12.79 32.93
C VAL A 3 1.52 12.31 32.67
N ARG A 4 0.62 12.40 33.66
CA ARG A 4 -0.79 11.98 33.51
C ARG A 4 -1.65 13.00 32.74
N ALA A 5 -1.29 14.29 32.78
CA ALA A 5 -2.02 15.34 32.07
C ALA A 5 -1.68 15.36 30.57
N VAL A 6 -0.45 14.99 30.20
CA VAL A 6 -0.02 14.89 28.80
C VAL A 6 -0.76 13.76 28.05
N LEU A 7 -1.01 12.62 28.71
CA LEU A 7 -1.71 11.48 28.10
C LEU A 7 -3.18 11.77 27.75
N LEU A 8 -3.87 12.58 28.57
CA LEU A 8 -5.29 12.89 28.36
C LEU A 8 -5.51 13.89 27.21
N LEU A 9 -4.56 14.79 26.95
CA LEU A 9 -4.64 15.75 25.83
C LEU A 9 -4.17 15.15 24.49
N CYS A 10 -3.31 14.13 24.51
CA CYS A 10 -2.90 13.42 23.30
C CYS A 10 -3.96 12.45 22.75
N SER A 11 -5.02 12.15 23.50
CA SER A 11 -6.02 11.13 23.13
C SER A 11 -7.01 11.57 22.03
N LEU A 12 -7.13 12.87 21.72
CA LEU A 12 -7.98 13.35 20.62
C LEU A 12 -7.25 13.42 19.27
N ILE A 13 -5.93 13.36 19.25
CA ILE A 13 -5.12 13.51 18.01
C ILE A 13 -4.64 12.17 17.46
N VAL A 14 -4.94 11.05 18.13
CA VAL A 14 -4.42 9.71 17.81
C VAL A 14 -5.53 8.72 17.42
N TYR A 15 -6.74 9.21 17.10
CA TYR A 15 -7.86 8.38 16.66
C TYR A 15 -7.83 7.96 15.18
N SER A 16 -6.81 8.35 14.42
CA SER A 16 -6.63 7.86 13.05
C SER A 16 -5.91 6.52 13.09
N ALA A 17 -6.66 5.47 13.41
CA ALA A 17 -6.35 4.12 12.99
C ALA A 17 -6.19 4.11 11.47
N THR A 18 -4.97 4.02 10.98
CA THR A 18 -4.64 3.16 9.85
C THR A 18 -3.15 2.86 9.91
N GLY A 19 -2.79 1.59 10.07
CA GLY A 19 -1.55 1.09 9.51
C GLY A 19 -1.64 1.12 7.99
N GLN A 20 -1.72 2.31 7.39
CA GLN A 20 -1.51 2.49 5.97
C GLN A 20 -0.02 2.72 5.79
N THR A 21 0.73 1.62 5.77
CA THR A 21 1.86 1.60 4.85
C THR A 21 1.26 1.92 3.49
N ASN A 22 1.48 3.14 3.02
CA ASN A 22 1.17 3.56 1.66
C ASN A 22 2.13 2.81 0.71
N GLN A 23 2.04 1.47 0.73
CA GLN A 23 2.47 0.63 -0.36
C GLN A 23 1.49 1.01 -1.46
N THR A 24 1.93 1.88 -2.37
CA THR A 24 1.19 2.27 -3.56
C THR A 24 0.95 1.00 -4.37
N CYS A 25 -0.09 0.27 -3.98
CA CYS A 25 -0.62 -0.88 -4.68
C CYS A 25 -1.16 -0.35 -5.99
N GLY A 26 -0.37 -0.50 -7.04
CA GLY A 26 -0.73 -0.07 -8.35
C GLY A 26 -2.06 -0.67 -8.76
N GLU A 27 -3.01 0.20 -9.07
CA GLU A 27 -4.28 -0.17 -9.67
C GLU A 27 -4.41 0.60 -10.99
N TYR A 28 -3.83 0.03 -12.05
CA TYR A 28 -3.91 0.58 -13.40
C TYR A 28 -5.03 -0.07 -14.21
N LYS A 29 -5.72 0.71 -15.04
CA LYS A 29 -6.87 0.23 -15.85
C LYS A 29 -6.57 -0.96 -16.76
N TYR A 30 -5.31 -1.15 -17.15
CA TYR A 30 -4.90 -2.24 -18.03
C TYR A 30 -4.30 -3.44 -17.29
N CYS A 31 -4.31 -3.46 -15.96
CA CYS A 31 -3.75 -4.58 -15.19
C CYS A 31 -4.43 -5.92 -15.53
N SER A 32 -5.73 -5.94 -15.80
CA SER A 32 -6.42 -7.16 -16.25
C SER A 32 -5.85 -7.71 -17.56
N GLN A 33 -5.54 -6.84 -18.53
CA GLN A 33 -4.95 -7.24 -19.81
C GLN A 33 -3.48 -7.62 -19.64
N TRP A 34 -2.73 -6.84 -18.87
CA TRP A 34 -1.31 -7.08 -18.61
C TRP A 34 -1.09 -8.36 -17.83
N LYS A 35 -1.91 -8.66 -16.82
CA LYS A 35 -1.92 -9.94 -16.09
C LYS A 35 -2.13 -11.13 -17.02
N LYS A 36 -3.11 -11.05 -17.94
CA LYS A 36 -3.34 -12.09 -18.96
C LYS A 36 -2.14 -12.28 -19.89
N ASN A 37 -1.40 -11.21 -20.16
CA ASN A 37 -0.18 -11.24 -20.97
C ASN A 37 1.09 -11.62 -20.17
N GLY A 38 0.97 -11.99 -18.89
CA GLY A 38 2.10 -12.41 -18.05
C GLY A 38 2.89 -11.29 -17.39
N PHE A 39 2.34 -10.07 -17.28
CA PHE A 39 3.03 -8.93 -16.65
C PHE A 39 3.48 -9.22 -15.21
N CYS A 40 2.69 -9.99 -14.45
CA CYS A 40 3.02 -10.31 -13.07
C CYS A 40 4.22 -11.27 -12.95
N ASP A 41 4.44 -12.13 -13.95
CA ASP A 41 5.53 -13.13 -13.96
C ASP A 41 6.73 -12.70 -14.79
N ASN A 42 6.59 -11.62 -15.57
CA ASN A 42 7.63 -11.14 -16.45
C ASN A 42 8.78 -10.50 -15.67
N THR A 43 9.95 -11.14 -15.70
CA THR A 43 11.18 -10.68 -15.04
C THR A 43 11.82 -9.46 -15.72
N PHE A 44 11.41 -9.13 -16.95
CA PHE A 44 11.77 -7.87 -17.60
C PHE A 44 11.29 -6.66 -16.80
N TYR A 45 10.14 -6.77 -16.14
CA TYR A 45 9.64 -5.72 -15.27
C TYR A 45 10.08 -5.98 -13.82
N PRO A 46 10.87 -5.08 -13.21
CA PRO A 46 11.27 -5.25 -11.82
C PRO A 46 10.03 -5.28 -10.92
N GLN A 47 10.15 -5.97 -9.79
CA GLN A 47 9.04 -6.18 -8.86
C GLN A 47 8.40 -4.86 -8.41
N ASP A 48 9.21 -3.82 -8.18
CA ASP A 48 8.71 -2.48 -7.83
C ASP A 48 7.80 -1.88 -8.91
N LEU A 49 8.12 -2.13 -10.19
CA LEU A 49 7.29 -1.66 -11.30
C LEU A 49 5.97 -2.46 -11.36
N ARG A 50 6.06 -3.78 -11.19
CA ARG A 50 4.88 -4.65 -11.13
C ARG A 50 3.96 -4.28 -9.97
N MET A 51 4.54 -3.99 -8.80
CA MET A 51 3.82 -3.52 -7.62
C MET A 51 3.21 -2.13 -7.82
N LYS A 52 3.96 -1.19 -8.41
CA LYS A 52 3.52 0.19 -8.66
C LYS A 52 2.40 0.31 -9.69
N TRP A 53 2.34 -0.57 -10.68
CA TRP A 53 1.29 -0.53 -11.72
C TRP A 53 0.11 -1.45 -11.41
N CYS A 54 0.38 -2.68 -10.99
CA CYS A 54 -0.62 -3.74 -10.86
C CYS A 54 -0.44 -4.59 -9.60
N GLY A 55 0.09 -4.02 -8.51
CA GLY A 55 0.44 -4.77 -7.30
C GLY A 55 -0.71 -5.62 -6.77
N LYS A 56 -1.93 -5.06 -6.73
CA LYS A 56 -3.15 -5.74 -6.28
C LYS A 56 -3.55 -6.91 -7.19
N GLU A 57 -3.50 -6.69 -8.51
CA GLU A 57 -3.84 -7.74 -9.49
C GLU A 57 -2.79 -8.85 -9.54
N CYS A 58 -1.53 -8.51 -9.24
CA CYS A 58 -0.41 -9.42 -9.18
C CYS A 58 -0.21 -10.07 -7.80
N GLY A 59 -0.98 -9.70 -6.76
CA GLY A 59 -0.81 -10.23 -5.40
C GLY A 59 0.52 -9.87 -4.75
N LEU A 60 1.15 -8.79 -5.20
CA LEU A 60 2.40 -8.23 -4.63
C LEU A 60 2.11 -7.29 -3.45
N CYS A 61 0.84 -6.95 -3.31
CA CYS A 61 0.13 -6.50 -2.15
C CYS A 61 -1.33 -7.01 -2.28
#